data_AF-A0AAV8R612-F1
#
_entry.id   AF-A0AAV8R612-F1
#
_cell.length_a   1.000
_cell.length_b   1.000
_cell.length_c   1.000
_cell.angle_alpha   90.00
_cell.angle_beta   90.00
_cell.angle_gamma   90.00
#
_symmetry.space_group_name_H-M   'P 1'
#
loop_
_entity.id
_entity.type
_entity.pdbx_description
1 polymer ?
#
loop_
_entity_poly.entity_id
_entity_poly.type
_entity_poly.pdbx_seq_one_letter_code
_entity_poly.pdbx_strand_id
1 'polypeptide(L)'
;MSGETPLPATDPRSSPTRRISIVHVRSGVHILPREMLGTSTFGVAMKLLKWLPTQVVDRFLLIMAKMMIGDTEKYGLKRPKVGPLELKNTTGKTPVLDVGALSLIRDERIKIVSEVESLTSDGARFVDGGEMAFHAVVFATGYKSNVPLWLKDAGGVLTAEGKPEEHPFPNGEKGIYFVGFSGKGLLGASVDAIKTALDVSARWTRLSETKDVVGL
;
A
#
# COMPACT_ATOMS: atom_id res chain seq x y z
N MET A 1 -24.31 62.92 -24.81
CA MET A 1 -24.27 61.63 -25.54
C MET A 1 -23.25 60.76 -24.85
N SER A 2 -23.73 59.94 -23.92
CA SER A 2 -22.98 58.98 -23.13
C SER A 2 -22.77 57.72 -23.95
N GLY A 3 -21.51 57.37 -24.23
CA GLY A 3 -21.13 56.09 -24.81
C GLY A 3 -20.59 55.18 -23.71
N GLU A 4 -21.37 54.17 -23.32
CA GLU A 4 -20.88 53.06 -22.49
C GLU A 4 -20.05 52.12 -23.37
N THR A 5 -18.80 51.93 -22.99
CA THR A 5 -17.91 50.91 -23.56
C THR A 5 -18.39 49.53 -23.09
N PRO A 6 -18.55 48.53 -23.98
CA PRO A 6 -19.02 47.21 -23.56
C PRO A 6 -17.98 46.53 -22.64
N LEU A 7 -18.45 45.95 -21.53
CA LEU A 7 -17.63 45.09 -20.67
C LEU A 7 -17.12 43.88 -21.48
N PRO A 8 -15.86 43.45 -21.29
CA PRO A 8 -15.32 42.29 -21.99
C PRO A 8 -16.10 41.04 -21.60
N ALA A 9 -16.39 40.18 -22.59
CA ALA A 9 -17.05 38.90 -22.40
C ALA A 9 -16.27 38.07 -21.36
N THR A 10 -16.96 37.64 -20.30
CA THR A 10 -16.40 36.72 -19.30
C THR A 10 -16.02 35.40 -19.97
N ASP A 11 -14.78 34.94 -19.77
CA ASP A 11 -14.30 33.64 -20.27
C ASP A 11 -15.27 32.53 -19.82
N PRO A 12 -15.87 31.73 -20.73
CA PRO A 12 -16.77 30.64 -20.35
C PRO A 12 -16.12 29.58 -19.44
N ARG A 13 -14.79 29.58 -19.29
CA ARG A 13 -14.01 28.74 -18.36
C ARG A 13 -13.86 29.34 -16.96
N SER A 14 -14.40 30.54 -16.70
CA SER A 14 -14.37 31.19 -15.39
C SER A 14 -15.50 30.74 -14.45
N SER A 15 -16.35 29.81 -14.88
CA SER A 15 -17.22 29.10 -13.93
C SER A 15 -16.33 28.17 -13.09
N PRO A 16 -16.47 28.12 -11.75
CA PRO A 16 -15.74 27.16 -10.95
C PRO A 16 -16.35 25.77 -11.24
N THR A 17 -15.98 25.17 -12.36
CA THR A 17 -16.30 23.79 -12.66
C THR A 17 -15.67 22.98 -11.54
N ARG A 18 -16.51 22.37 -10.70
CA ARG A 18 -16.08 21.54 -9.57
C ARG A 18 -15.10 20.50 -10.13
N ARG A 19 -13.81 20.62 -9.81
CA ARG A 19 -12.80 19.65 -10.23
C ARG A 19 -13.10 18.33 -9.54
N ILE A 20 -13.58 17.36 -10.31
CA ILE A 20 -13.85 16.00 -9.85
C ILE A 20 -12.60 15.17 -10.11
N SER A 21 -12.11 14.51 -9.07
CA SER A 21 -11.03 13.54 -9.21
C SER A 21 -11.61 12.18 -9.58
N ILE A 22 -10.91 11.45 -10.44
CA ILE A 22 -11.32 10.12 -10.87
C ILE A 22 -10.29 9.12 -10.42
N VAL A 23 -10.75 8.04 -9.81
CA VAL A 23 -9.89 6.98 -9.30
C VAL A 23 -10.38 5.66 -9.87
N HIS A 24 -9.47 4.96 -10.54
CA HIS A 24 -9.69 3.57 -10.92
C HIS A 24 -9.03 2.64 -9.88
N VAL A 25 -9.75 1.60 -9.48
CA VAL A 25 -9.24 0.54 -8.60
C VAL A 25 -9.47 -0.82 -9.27
N ARG A 26 -8.37 -1.48 -9.67
CA ARG A 26 -8.42 -2.72 -10.46
C ARG A 26 -8.91 -3.94 -9.68
N SER A 27 -8.44 -4.11 -8.45
CA SER A 27 -8.77 -5.25 -7.60
C SER A 27 -9.49 -4.79 -6.34
N GLY A 28 -10.28 -5.67 -5.73
CA GLY A 28 -10.91 -5.37 -4.45
C GLY A 28 -9.90 -4.87 -3.41
N VAL A 29 -10.34 -3.92 -2.58
CA VAL A 29 -9.54 -3.29 -1.53
C VAL A 29 -10.30 -3.27 -0.21
N HIS A 30 -9.62 -3.62 0.88
CA HIS A 30 -10.15 -3.39 2.21
C HIS A 30 -9.88 -1.96 2.61
N ILE A 31 -10.94 -1.22 2.96
CA ILE A 31 -10.85 0.12 3.52
C ILE A 31 -11.22 -0.01 4.99
N LEU A 32 -10.33 0.45 5.86
CA LEU A 32 -10.54 0.50 7.31
C LEU A 32 -10.40 1.95 7.77
N PRO A 33 -11.14 2.41 8.79
CA PRO A 33 -10.85 3.71 9.40
C PRO A 33 -9.42 3.73 9.95
N ARG A 34 -8.78 4.91 10.00
CA ARG A 34 -7.45 5.06 10.64
C ARG A 34 -7.47 4.70 12.12
N GLU A 35 -8.56 5.05 12.80
CA GLU A 35 -8.74 4.89 14.24
C GLU A 35 -10.04 4.14 14.55
N MET A 36 -9.98 3.28 15.56
CA MET A 36 -11.09 2.52 16.13
C MET A 36 -10.98 2.53 17.65
N LEU A 37 -12.10 2.72 18.34
CA LEU A 37 -12.16 2.69 19.82
C LEU A 37 -11.14 3.64 20.49
N GLY A 38 -10.93 4.83 19.90
CA GLY A 38 -9.99 5.84 20.41
C GLY A 38 -8.50 5.51 20.23
N THR A 39 -8.16 4.48 19.44
CA THR A 39 -6.77 4.10 19.15
C THR A 39 -6.59 3.77 17.67
N SER A 40 -5.35 3.59 17.19
CA SER A 40 -5.13 3.22 15.79
C SER A 40 -5.68 1.82 15.47
N THR A 41 -6.32 1.67 14.31
CA THR A 41 -6.87 0.37 13.85
C THR A 41 -5.81 -0.72 13.82
N PHE A 42 -4.59 -0.37 13.40
CA PHE A 42 -3.48 -1.30 13.40
C PHE A 42 -3.04 -1.69 14.83
N GLY A 43 -3.04 -0.75 15.77
CA GLY A 43 -2.76 -1.03 17.18
C GLY A 43 -3.79 -1.99 17.79
N VAL A 44 -5.08 -1.79 17.50
CA VAL A 44 -6.16 -2.71 17.89
C VAL A 44 -5.92 -4.10 17.30
N ALA A 45 -5.67 -4.19 15.99
CA ALA A 45 -5.40 -5.45 15.29
C ALA A 45 -4.22 -6.21 15.91
N MET A 46 -3.09 -5.53 16.12
CA MET A 46 -1.89 -6.13 16.72
C MET A 46 -2.11 -6.60 18.16
N LYS A 47 -2.93 -5.88 18.94
CA LYS A 47 -3.28 -6.31 20.30
C LYS A 47 -4.14 -7.57 20.28
N LEU A 48 -5.14 -7.64 19.39
CA LEU A 48 -6.03 -8.81 19.28
C LEU A 48 -5.30 -10.05 18.75
N LEU A 49 -4.38 -9.87 17.79
CA LEU A 49 -3.56 -10.96 17.24
C LEU A 49 -2.66 -11.65 18.28
N LYS A 50 -2.43 -11.04 19.46
CA LYS A 50 -1.72 -11.71 20.56
C LYS A 50 -2.54 -12.82 21.21
N TRP A 51 -3.86 -12.81 21.05
CA TRP A 51 -4.79 -13.68 21.79
C TRP A 51 -5.77 -14.44 20.89
N LEU A 52 -5.98 -13.98 19.65
CA LEU A 52 -7.00 -14.50 18.75
C LEU A 52 -6.41 -14.92 17.39
N PRO A 53 -6.98 -15.95 16.73
CA PRO A 53 -6.61 -16.31 15.36
C PRO A 53 -6.90 -15.18 14.36
N THR A 54 -6.07 -15.08 13.31
CA THR A 54 -6.16 -14.03 12.28
C THR A 54 -7.56 -13.84 11.71
N GLN A 55 -8.27 -14.95 11.42
CA GLN A 55 -9.62 -14.91 10.84
C GLN A 55 -10.66 -14.27 11.77
N VAL A 56 -10.50 -14.46 13.09
CA VAL A 56 -11.37 -13.85 14.10
C VAL A 56 -11.11 -12.35 14.17
N VAL A 57 -9.83 -11.94 14.16
CA VAL A 57 -9.44 -10.53 14.14
C VAL A 57 -9.93 -9.85 12.87
N ASP A 58 -9.79 -10.50 11.71
CA ASP A 58 -10.28 -9.99 10.43
C ASP A 58 -11.80 -9.77 10.44
N ARG A 59 -12.56 -10.74 10.97
CA ARG A 59 -14.02 -10.59 11.09
C ARG A 59 -14.38 -9.42 12.01
N PHE A 60 -13.69 -9.28 13.13
CA PHE A 60 -13.87 -8.14 14.03
C PHE A 60 -13.58 -6.80 13.34
N LEU A 61 -12.46 -6.68 12.63
CA LEU A 61 -12.09 -5.47 11.90
C LEU A 61 -13.13 -5.11 10.83
N LEU A 62 -13.66 -6.10 10.11
CA LEU A 62 -14.67 -5.88 9.08
C LEU A 62 -16.02 -5.44 9.66
N ILE A 63 -16.43 -5.97 10.82
CA ILE A 63 -17.63 -5.53 11.54
C ILE A 63 -17.46 -4.08 11.98
N MET A 64 -16.33 -3.77 12.64
CA MET A 64 -16.03 -2.40 13.09
C MET A 64 -15.97 -1.42 11.91
N ALA A 65 -15.34 -1.81 10.79
CA ALA A 65 -15.31 -0.99 9.59
C ALA A 65 -16.72 -0.76 9.04
N LYS A 66 -17.57 -1.80 8.97
CA LYS A 66 -18.95 -1.64 8.50
C LYS A 66 -19.76 -0.70 9.41
N MET A 67 -19.56 -0.74 10.73
CA MET A 67 -20.23 0.17 11.66
C MET A 67 -19.75 1.62 11.52
N MET A 68 -18.44 1.84 11.35
CA MET A 68 -17.86 3.18 11.35
C MET A 68 -17.90 3.87 9.99
N ILE A 69 -17.65 3.13 8.91
CA ILE A 69 -17.53 3.69 7.56
C ILE A 69 -18.58 3.12 6.58
N GLY A 70 -19.48 2.26 7.05
CA GLY A 70 -20.56 1.72 6.24
C GLY A 70 -20.12 0.70 5.19
N ASP A 71 -21.04 0.45 4.26
CA ASP A 71 -20.76 -0.34 3.07
C ASP A 71 -20.02 0.50 2.02
N THR A 72 -18.87 0.00 1.55
CA THR A 72 -18.01 0.65 0.55
C THR A 72 -18.33 0.17 -0.87
N GLU A 73 -19.00 -0.97 -1.02
CA GLU A 73 -19.29 -1.57 -2.31
C GLU A 73 -20.27 -0.73 -3.13
N LYS A 74 -21.21 -0.04 -2.46
CA LYS A 74 -22.10 0.95 -3.09
C LYS A 74 -21.38 2.11 -3.79
N TYR A 75 -20.09 2.30 -3.53
CA TYR A 75 -19.25 3.29 -4.19
C TYR A 75 -18.27 2.67 -5.20
N GLY A 76 -18.46 1.40 -5.58
CA GLY A 76 -17.57 0.67 -6.48
C GLY A 76 -16.32 0.08 -5.82
N LEU A 77 -16.13 0.28 -4.50
CA LEU A 77 -14.99 -0.23 -3.74
C LEU A 77 -15.31 -1.61 -3.16
N LYS A 78 -15.17 -2.62 -4.01
CA LYS A 78 -15.44 -4.03 -3.65
C LYS A 78 -14.42 -4.54 -2.63
N ARG A 79 -14.90 -5.24 -1.61
CA ARG A 79 -14.04 -5.86 -0.60
C ARG A 79 -13.56 -7.25 -1.07
N PRO A 80 -12.28 -7.59 -0.89
CA PRO A 80 -11.80 -8.96 -1.08
C PRO A 80 -12.52 -9.95 -0.17
N LYS A 81 -12.68 -11.21 -0.64
CA LYS A 81 -13.26 -12.30 0.16
C LYS A 81 -12.37 -12.71 1.34
N VAL A 82 -11.06 -12.69 1.12
CA VAL A 82 -10.04 -12.94 2.15
C VAL A 82 -9.96 -11.72 3.07
N GLY A 83 -9.85 -11.92 4.38
CA GLY A 83 -9.81 -10.83 5.36
C GLY A 83 -8.59 -9.90 5.24
N PRO A 84 -8.61 -8.69 5.82
CA PRO A 84 -7.57 -7.69 5.60
C PRO A 84 -6.17 -8.11 6.07
N LEU A 85 -6.05 -8.77 7.22
CA LEU A 85 -4.77 -9.25 7.75
C LEU A 85 -4.32 -10.52 7.04
N GLU A 86 -5.24 -11.44 6.75
CA GLU A 86 -4.93 -12.64 5.99
C GLU A 86 -4.46 -12.31 4.57
N LEU A 87 -5.12 -11.35 3.90
CA LEU A 87 -4.73 -10.86 2.58
C LEU A 87 -3.35 -10.21 2.63
N LYS A 88 -3.06 -9.43 3.68
CA LYS A 88 -1.73 -8.85 3.89
C LYS A 88 -0.67 -9.94 4.06
N ASN A 89 -0.94 -10.97 4.86
CA ASN A 89 0.02 -12.03 5.12
C ASN A 89 0.30 -12.90 3.88
N THR A 90 -0.71 -13.16 3.07
CA THR A 90 -0.60 -14.04 1.90
C THR A 90 -0.11 -13.33 0.64
N THR A 91 -0.49 -12.06 0.44
CA THR A 91 -0.21 -11.32 -0.81
C THR A 91 0.63 -10.06 -0.62
N GLY A 92 0.89 -9.66 0.62
CA GLY A 92 1.51 -8.37 0.96
C GLY A 92 0.58 -7.16 0.78
N LYS A 93 -0.64 -7.33 0.25
CA LYS A 93 -1.60 -6.24 0.07
C LYS A 93 -2.17 -5.80 1.41
N THR A 94 -1.76 -4.61 1.85
CA THR A 94 -2.21 -4.02 3.11
C THR A 94 -3.56 -3.31 2.90
N PRO A 95 -4.50 -3.36 3.86
CA PRO A 95 -5.71 -2.56 3.80
C PRO A 95 -5.40 -1.05 3.76
N VAL A 96 -6.23 -0.29 3.06
CA VAL A 96 -6.17 1.17 3.04
C VAL A 96 -6.76 1.71 4.34
N LEU A 97 -6.02 2.57 5.03
CA LEU A 97 -6.54 3.33 6.15
C LEU A 97 -7.15 4.63 5.64
N ASP A 98 -8.47 4.76 5.72
CA ASP A 98 -9.18 5.97 5.31
C ASP A 98 -8.93 7.10 6.31
N VAL A 99 -8.57 8.26 5.74
CA VAL A 99 -8.32 9.53 6.44
C VAL A 99 -9.16 10.68 5.87
N GLY A 100 -10.13 10.38 4.99
CA GLY A 100 -11.00 11.38 4.38
C GLY A 100 -11.30 11.15 2.89
N ALA A 101 -10.62 10.19 2.24
CA ALA A 101 -10.88 9.86 0.85
C ALA A 101 -12.32 9.34 0.67
N LEU A 102 -12.80 8.52 1.61
CA LEU A 102 -14.17 8.02 1.57
C LEU A 102 -15.21 9.14 1.72
N SER A 103 -14.92 10.19 2.51
CA SER A 103 -15.79 11.36 2.59
C SER A 103 -15.89 12.07 1.24
N LEU A 104 -14.75 12.25 0.56
CA LEU A 104 -14.74 12.87 -0.78
C LEU A 104 -15.46 12.02 -1.83
N ILE A 105 -15.43 10.68 -1.70
CA ILE A 105 -16.20 9.78 -2.55
C ILE A 105 -17.71 9.92 -2.28
N ARG A 106 -18.11 10.00 -1.00
CA ARG A 106 -19.51 10.23 -0.60
C ARG A 106 -20.06 11.55 -1.11
N ASP A 107 -19.22 12.59 -1.11
CA ASP A 107 -19.57 13.93 -1.58
C ASP A 107 -19.43 14.07 -3.11
N GLU A 108 -19.22 12.97 -3.84
CA GLU A 108 -19.03 12.92 -5.29
C GLU A 108 -17.89 13.82 -5.80
N ARG A 109 -16.93 14.15 -4.94
CA ARG A 109 -15.70 14.86 -5.30
C ARG A 109 -14.64 13.91 -5.86
N ILE A 110 -14.74 12.63 -5.51
CA ILE A 110 -13.98 11.53 -6.12
C ILE A 110 -14.98 10.55 -6.71
N LYS A 111 -14.85 10.26 -8.01
CA LYS A 111 -15.63 9.20 -8.67
C LYS A 111 -14.77 7.95 -8.85
N ILE A 112 -15.30 6.81 -8.43
CA ILE A 112 -14.70 5.50 -8.73
C ILE A 112 -15.20 5.05 -10.10
N VAL A 113 -14.28 4.64 -10.98
CA VAL A 113 -14.58 4.26 -12.37
C VAL A 113 -14.07 2.86 -12.71
N SER A 114 -14.62 2.33 -13.81
CA SER A 114 -14.23 1.09 -14.46
C SER A 114 -12.74 1.07 -14.86
N GLU A 115 -12.24 -0.11 -15.25
CA GLU A 115 -10.87 -0.29 -15.71
C GLU A 115 -10.56 0.60 -16.91
N VAL A 116 -9.39 1.23 -16.86
CA VAL A 116 -8.86 2.01 -17.97
C VAL A 116 -8.32 1.03 -19.00
N GLU A 117 -8.90 1.06 -20.21
CA GLU A 117 -8.48 0.22 -21.33
C GLU A 117 -7.26 0.83 -22.04
N SER A 118 -7.32 2.13 -22.37
CA SER A 118 -6.23 2.84 -23.04
C SER A 118 -6.25 4.33 -22.73
N LEU A 119 -5.08 4.97 -22.72
CA LEU A 119 -5.00 6.43 -22.75
C LEU A 119 -5.27 6.96 -24.16
N THR A 120 -5.91 8.12 -24.25
CA THR A 120 -6.19 8.82 -25.50
C THR A 120 -5.36 10.11 -25.56
N SER A 121 -5.45 10.87 -26.66
CA SER A 121 -4.70 12.12 -26.81
C SER A 121 -5.04 13.17 -25.75
N ASP A 122 -6.25 13.12 -25.21
CA ASP A 122 -6.82 14.11 -24.28
C ASP A 122 -7.39 13.47 -23.00
N GLY A 123 -7.24 12.17 -22.81
CA GLY A 123 -7.90 11.46 -21.71
C GLY A 123 -7.67 9.95 -21.64
N ALA A 124 -8.73 9.20 -21.36
CA ALA A 124 -8.71 7.75 -21.29
C ALA A 124 -10.04 7.11 -21.72
N ARG A 125 -9.93 5.95 -22.36
CA ARG A 125 -11.01 5.01 -22.66
C ARG A 125 -11.10 3.95 -21.57
N PHE A 126 -12.32 3.59 -21.19
CA PHE A 126 -12.61 2.59 -20.17
C PHE A 126 -13.18 1.31 -20.81
N VAL A 127 -13.05 0.19 -20.12
CA VAL A 127 -13.51 -1.14 -20.59
C VAL A 127 -15.02 -1.24 -20.81
N ASP A 128 -15.79 -0.31 -20.27
CA ASP A 128 -17.25 -0.19 -20.53
C ASP A 128 -17.57 0.61 -21.81
N GLY A 129 -16.55 0.99 -22.59
CA GLY A 129 -16.66 1.78 -23.80
C GLY A 129 -16.70 3.28 -23.56
N GLY A 130 -16.78 3.73 -22.30
CA GLY A 130 -16.76 5.15 -21.95
C GLY A 130 -15.42 5.81 -22.27
N GLU A 131 -15.45 7.12 -22.51
CA GLU A 131 -14.25 7.93 -22.74
C GLU A 131 -14.37 9.24 -21.96
N MET A 132 -13.29 9.67 -21.31
CA MET A 132 -13.27 10.91 -20.52
C MET A 132 -11.97 11.66 -20.70
N ALA A 133 -12.06 12.99 -20.85
CA ALA A 133 -10.91 13.87 -20.94
C ALA A 133 -10.27 14.15 -19.58
N PHE A 134 -8.94 14.23 -19.53
CA PHE A 134 -8.15 14.47 -18.32
C PHE A 134 -7.01 15.46 -18.57
N HIS A 135 -6.83 16.41 -17.66
CA HIS A 135 -5.68 17.32 -17.70
C HIS A 135 -4.39 16.67 -17.18
N ALA A 136 -4.52 15.65 -16.32
CA ALA A 136 -3.40 14.93 -15.72
C ALA A 136 -3.82 13.50 -15.34
N VAL A 137 -2.87 12.57 -15.45
CA VAL A 137 -3.03 11.16 -15.04
C VAL A 137 -1.90 10.83 -14.07
N VAL A 138 -2.23 10.24 -12.92
CA VAL A 138 -1.26 9.86 -11.89
C VAL A 138 -1.26 8.35 -11.71
N PHE A 139 -0.13 7.71 -12.00
CA PHE A 139 0.06 6.27 -11.81
C PHE A 139 0.47 5.98 -10.36
N ALA A 140 -0.52 5.71 -9.50
CA ALA A 140 -0.30 5.28 -8.12
C ALA A 140 -0.19 3.74 -7.98
N THR A 141 0.54 3.08 -8.90
CA THR A 141 0.57 1.62 -9.06
C THR A 141 1.63 0.90 -8.22
N GLY A 142 2.23 1.58 -7.24
CA GLY A 142 3.24 1.03 -6.34
C GLY A 142 4.66 1.01 -6.91
N TYR A 143 5.53 0.20 -6.30
CA TYR A 143 6.97 0.16 -6.59
C TYR A 143 7.44 -1.27 -6.89
N LYS A 144 8.56 -1.39 -7.60
CA LYS A 144 9.29 -2.65 -7.81
C LYS A 144 10.65 -2.58 -7.12
N SER A 145 11.14 -3.73 -6.66
CA SER A 145 12.49 -3.83 -6.09
C SER A 145 13.54 -3.62 -7.19
N ASN A 146 14.56 -2.81 -6.91
CA ASN A 146 15.71 -2.64 -7.80
C ASN A 146 16.87 -3.57 -7.42
N VAL A 147 16.72 -4.42 -6.38
CA VAL A 147 17.75 -5.35 -5.90
C VAL A 147 18.35 -6.20 -7.04
N PRO A 148 17.56 -6.78 -7.96
CA PRO A 148 18.11 -7.58 -9.06
C PRO A 148 19.01 -6.81 -10.03
N LEU A 149 18.94 -5.47 -10.06
CA LEU A 149 19.78 -4.65 -10.95
C LEU A 149 21.25 -4.65 -10.52
N TRP A 150 21.50 -4.78 -9.22
CA TRP A 150 22.85 -4.71 -8.65
C TRP A 150 23.29 -6.03 -7.99
N LEU A 151 22.36 -6.80 -7.42
CA LEU A 151 22.62 -8.13 -6.88
C LEU A 151 22.25 -9.19 -7.93
N LYS A 152 23.15 -9.41 -8.90
CA LYS A 152 22.91 -10.25 -10.09
C LYS A 152 22.99 -11.75 -9.84
N ASP A 153 23.66 -12.17 -8.77
CA ASP A 153 23.85 -13.58 -8.41
C ASP A 153 23.64 -13.76 -6.90
N ALA A 154 22.39 -13.66 -6.49
CA ALA A 154 21.99 -13.96 -5.12
C ALA A 154 21.91 -15.48 -4.85
N GLY A 155 22.27 -16.35 -5.80
CA GLY A 155 22.11 -17.80 -5.67
C GLY A 155 20.65 -18.27 -5.72
N GLY A 156 19.81 -17.63 -6.54
CA GLY A 156 18.39 -17.99 -6.71
C GLY A 156 17.46 -17.50 -5.59
N VAL A 157 17.98 -16.81 -4.58
CA VAL A 157 17.21 -16.42 -3.38
C VAL A 157 16.29 -15.21 -3.57
N LEU A 158 16.16 -14.68 -4.78
CA LEU A 158 15.27 -13.57 -5.11
C LEU A 158 14.15 -14.07 -6.02
N THR A 159 12.90 -13.71 -5.70
CA THR A 159 11.74 -13.90 -6.56
C THR A 159 11.85 -13.07 -7.84
N ALA A 160 10.98 -13.36 -8.82
CA ALA A 160 10.88 -12.59 -10.06
C ALA A 160 10.62 -11.08 -9.83
N GLU A 161 9.99 -10.72 -8.72
CA GLU A 161 9.72 -9.33 -8.31
C GLU A 161 10.91 -8.68 -7.58
N GLY A 162 12.03 -9.38 -7.47
CA GLY A 162 13.23 -8.92 -6.79
C GLY A 162 13.09 -8.86 -5.27
N LYS A 163 12.16 -9.64 -4.71
CA LYS A 163 12.03 -9.83 -3.27
C LYS A 163 12.82 -11.06 -2.83
N PRO A 164 13.37 -11.10 -1.62
CA PRO A 164 13.98 -12.30 -1.09
C PRO A 164 12.93 -13.41 -0.89
N GLU A 165 13.28 -14.65 -1.23
CA GLU A 165 12.44 -15.83 -0.94
C GLU A 165 12.27 -16.01 0.58
N GLU A 166 11.35 -16.88 1.01
CA GLU A 166 11.17 -17.15 2.44
C GLU A 166 12.49 -17.70 3.03
N HIS A 167 13.09 -16.92 3.93
CA HIS A 167 14.36 -17.24 4.61
C HIS A 167 15.55 -17.45 3.65
N PRO A 168 15.95 -16.44 2.87
CA PRO A 168 16.94 -16.62 1.81
C PRO A 168 18.35 -16.84 2.35
N PHE A 169 18.65 -16.27 3.53
CA PHE A 169 19.84 -16.52 4.33
C PHE A 169 19.48 -16.32 5.81
N PRO A 170 18.93 -17.33 6.51
CA PRO A 170 18.41 -17.14 7.88
C PRO A 170 19.46 -16.59 8.84
N ASN A 171 20.74 -16.85 8.58
CA ASN A 171 21.87 -16.34 9.35
C ASN A 171 22.94 -15.67 8.46
N GLY A 172 22.60 -15.07 7.32
CA GLY A 172 23.59 -14.35 6.50
C GLY A 172 24.77 -15.21 6.01
N GLU A 173 24.49 -16.39 5.49
CA GLU A 173 25.48 -17.40 5.06
C GLU A 173 26.52 -16.88 4.06
N LYS A 174 26.18 -15.85 3.26
CA LYS A 174 27.11 -15.17 2.34
C LYS A 174 27.54 -13.77 2.82
N GLY A 175 27.36 -13.45 4.10
CA GLY A 175 27.53 -12.11 4.64
C GLY A 175 26.45 -11.11 4.20
N ILE A 176 25.37 -11.60 3.57
CA ILE A 176 24.27 -10.80 3.04
C ILE A 176 23.05 -10.99 3.93
N TYR A 177 22.43 -9.88 4.34
CA TYR A 177 21.20 -9.85 5.12
C TYR A 177 20.16 -8.99 4.42
N PHE A 178 18.90 -9.45 4.47
CA PHE A 178 17.77 -8.73 3.90
C PHE A 178 16.90 -8.12 5.01
N VAL A 179 17.10 -6.84 5.29
CA VAL A 179 16.37 -6.12 6.35
C VAL A 179 15.20 -5.33 5.76
N GLY A 180 14.00 -5.52 6.30
CA GLY A 180 12.80 -4.79 5.86
C GLY A 180 12.07 -5.40 4.65
N PHE A 181 12.51 -6.58 4.20
CA PHE A 181 11.90 -7.29 3.08
C PHE A 181 10.78 -8.25 3.48
N SER A 182 10.52 -8.43 4.79
CA SER A 182 9.53 -9.36 5.32
C SER A 182 8.06 -9.00 5.02
N GLY A 183 7.78 -7.83 4.42
CA GLY A 183 6.40 -7.38 4.14
C GLY A 183 5.57 -7.08 5.39
N LYS A 184 6.20 -7.10 6.58
CA LYS A 184 5.53 -6.88 7.88
C LYS A 184 5.45 -5.41 8.30
N GLY A 185 5.91 -4.49 7.45
CA GLY A 185 5.94 -3.05 7.72
C GLY A 185 7.09 -2.65 8.65
N LEU A 186 7.01 -1.46 9.24
CA LEU A 186 8.09 -0.88 10.05
C LEU A 186 8.47 -1.74 11.27
N LEU A 187 7.49 -2.34 11.95
CA LEU A 187 7.76 -3.28 13.04
C LEU A 187 8.52 -4.51 12.56
N GLY A 188 8.16 -5.04 11.39
CA GLY A 188 8.87 -6.13 10.74
C GLY A 188 10.32 -5.78 10.44
N ALA A 189 10.53 -4.61 9.82
CA ALA A 189 11.87 -4.11 9.53
C ALA A 189 12.73 -3.95 10.79
N SER A 190 12.16 -3.46 11.89
CA SER A 190 12.86 -3.38 13.19
C SER A 190 13.26 -4.76 13.72
N VAL A 191 12.36 -5.73 13.65
CA VAL A 191 12.67 -7.12 14.05
C VAL A 191 13.76 -7.71 13.18
N ASP A 192 13.70 -7.53 11.86
CA ASP A 192 14.71 -8.00 10.91
C ASP A 192 16.08 -7.37 11.21
N ALA A 193 16.11 -6.07 11.53
CA ALA A 193 17.32 -5.33 11.87
C ALA A 193 17.96 -5.83 13.18
N ILE A 194 17.15 -6.03 14.23
CA ILE A 194 17.64 -6.53 15.53
C ILE A 194 18.21 -7.94 15.37
N LYS A 195 17.52 -8.83 14.67
CA LYS A 195 18.01 -10.19 14.42
C LYS A 195 19.33 -10.19 13.65
N THR A 196 19.43 -9.37 12.62
CA THR A 196 20.65 -9.20 11.83
C THR A 196 21.81 -8.71 12.71
N ALA A 197 21.58 -7.67 13.53
CA ALA A 197 22.60 -7.13 14.41
C ALA A 197 23.10 -8.17 15.44
N LEU A 198 22.19 -8.96 16.02
CA LEU A 198 22.55 -10.03 16.96
C LEU A 198 23.40 -11.12 16.29
N ASP A 199 23.04 -11.56 15.08
CA ASP A 199 23.82 -12.58 14.36
C ASP A 199 25.22 -12.06 13.98
N VAL A 200 25.31 -10.83 13.47
CA VAL A 200 26.59 -10.17 13.17
C VAL A 200 27.47 -10.07 14.42
N SER A 201 26.90 -9.63 15.54
CA SER A 201 27.63 -9.55 16.82
C SER A 201 28.13 -10.92 17.27
N ALA A 202 27.29 -11.95 17.22
CA ALA A 202 27.67 -13.31 17.62
C ALA A 202 28.78 -13.88 16.74
N ARG A 203 28.75 -13.61 15.42
CA ARG A 203 29.81 -13.98 14.48
C ARG A 203 31.13 -13.28 14.79
N TRP A 204 31.08 -11.99 15.10
CA TRP A 204 32.27 -11.21 15.46
C TRP A 204 32.94 -11.77 16.72
N THR A 205 32.18 -12.04 17.78
CA THR A 205 32.70 -12.59 19.04
C THR A 205 33.36 -13.97 18.83
N ARG A 206 32.72 -14.87 18.07
CA ARG A 206 33.31 -16.18 17.75
C ARG A 206 34.63 -16.06 17.00
N LEU A 207 34.74 -15.10 16.07
CA LEU A 207 35.97 -14.86 15.33
C LEU A 207 37.08 -14.30 16.22
N SER A 208 36.78 -13.41 17.18
CA SER A 208 37.77 -12.91 18.13
C SER A 208 38.28 -14.02 19.04
N GLU A 209 37.39 -14.85 19.59
CA GLU A 209 37.78 -15.99 20.44
C GLU A 209 38.62 -17.02 19.68
N THR A 210 38.30 -17.28 18.41
CA THR A 210 39.08 -18.21 17.58
C THR A 210 40.48 -17.67 17.29
N LYS A 211 40.66 -16.35 17.13
CA LYS A 211 41.98 -15.74 16.96
C LYS A 211 42.83 -15.85 18.22
N ASP A 212 42.24 -15.65 19.39
CA ASP A 212 42.93 -15.79 20.67
C ASP A 212 43.37 -17.24 20.96
N VAL A 213 42.65 -18.24 20.43
CA VAL A 213 42.98 -19.66 20.58
C VAL A 213 44.05 -20.15 19.59
N VAL A 214 44.14 -19.55 18.39
CA VAL A 214 45.06 -19.98 17.33
C VAL A 214 46.42 -19.25 17.38
N GLY A 215 46.60 -18.28 18.28
CA GLY A 215 47.92 -17.67 18.54
C GLY A 215 48.53 -16.99 17.32
N LEU A 216 47.77 -16.09 16.69
CA LEU A 216 48.28 -15.10 15.73
C LEU A 216 48.30 -13.71 16.39
#